data_AF-A0A9D2IV42-F1
#
_entry.id   AF-A0A9D2IV42-F1
#
_cell.length_a   1.000
_cell.length_b   1.000
_cell.length_c   1.000
_cell.angle_alpha   90.00
_cell.angle_beta   90.00
_cell.angle_gamma   90.00
#
_symmetry.space_group_name_H-M   'P 1'
#
loop_
_entity.id
_entity.type
_entity.pdbx_description
1 polymer ?
#
loop_
_entity_poly.entity_id
_entity_poly.type
_entity_poly.pdbx_seq_one_letter_code
_entity_poly.pdbx_strand_id
1 'polypeptide(L)'
;MPAIYAHKMFGERILSCLSRERFPEIFAQPDAFALGLHGPDVLFYYRPLQKNPVSDKGNAMHEASAAPFFTRARDIIKNTPQEQACRAYLYGFVCHFCLDSVCHPTVAELMARYSLTHTAVEAALERSMLLADGVSPTRAKLATHIQATSETIAAVSLVCGVTPAQAKKAIRSMRFYSGLLRAANPVKRFFVRGALRLAHKKSILDMMLLPTASPSYADIGEALSLKFTAALPKAKALLLNLRAFLDGTEALDGRLSTNYESEEQL
;
A
#
# COMPACT_ATOMS: atom_id res chain seq x y z
N MET A 1 2.57 2.88 -6.28
CA MET A 1 1.76 1.93 -5.54
C MET A 1 2.37 0.54 -5.64
N PRO A 2 3.43 0.27 -4.86
CA PRO A 2 4.13 -1.00 -4.86
C PRO A 2 3.12 -2.11 -4.63
N ALA A 3 3.37 -3.27 -5.19
CA ALA A 3 2.28 -4.20 -5.35
C ALA A 3 1.79 -4.78 -4.01
N ILE A 4 0.52 -5.16 -3.96
CA ILE A 4 -0.20 -5.60 -2.75
C ILE A 4 0.58 -6.64 -1.92
N TYR A 5 1.28 -7.56 -2.56
CA TYR A 5 2.11 -8.56 -1.91
C TYR A 5 3.34 -7.96 -1.24
N ALA A 6 4.02 -7.01 -1.89
CA ALA A 6 5.19 -6.35 -1.33
C ALA A 6 4.84 -5.67 0.00
N HIS A 7 3.76 -4.90 0.04
CA HIS A 7 3.28 -4.29 1.28
C HIS A 7 2.89 -5.30 2.36
N LYS A 8 2.20 -6.38 1.97
CA LYS A 8 1.88 -7.49 2.89
C LYS A 8 3.15 -8.05 3.52
N MET A 9 4.13 -8.44 2.70
CA MET A 9 5.38 -9.04 3.17
C MET A 9 6.21 -8.04 3.99
N PHE A 10 6.18 -6.75 3.64
CA PHE A 10 6.83 -5.71 4.41
C PHE A 10 6.26 -5.62 5.82
N GLY A 11 4.93 -5.59 5.94
CA GLY A 11 4.24 -5.63 7.23
C GLY A 11 4.56 -6.89 8.04
N GLU A 12 4.61 -8.06 7.42
CA GLU A 12 4.99 -9.32 8.09
C GLU A 12 6.43 -9.27 8.64
N ARG A 13 7.38 -8.73 7.86
CA ARG A 13 8.77 -8.51 8.31
C ARG A 13 8.83 -7.52 9.47
N ILE A 14 8.07 -6.44 9.41
CA ILE A 14 7.98 -5.47 10.51
C ILE A 14 7.41 -6.12 11.77
N LEU A 15 6.29 -6.83 11.67
CA LEU A 15 5.65 -7.54 12.78
C LEU A 15 6.60 -8.51 13.49
N SER A 16 7.48 -9.19 12.75
CA SER A 16 8.46 -10.12 13.33
C SER A 16 9.44 -9.46 14.31
N CYS A 17 9.55 -8.12 14.27
CA CYS A 17 10.48 -7.32 15.07
C CYS A 17 9.76 -6.39 16.08
N LEU A 18 8.42 -6.43 16.17
CA LEU A 18 7.63 -5.61 17.09
C LEU A 18 7.21 -6.42 18.32
N SER A 19 7.23 -5.80 19.50
CA SER A 19 6.69 -6.42 20.71
C SER A 19 5.20 -6.15 20.86
N ARG A 20 4.45 -7.18 21.28
CA ARG A 20 3.01 -7.07 21.58
C ARG A 20 2.71 -6.08 22.69
N GLU A 21 3.60 -5.98 23.68
CA GLU A 21 3.48 -5.02 24.78
C GLU A 21 3.59 -3.57 24.30
N ARG A 22 4.43 -3.30 23.30
CA ARG A 22 4.66 -1.94 22.79
C ARG A 22 3.61 -1.53 21.76
N PHE A 23 3.05 -2.45 20.98
CA PHE A 23 2.05 -2.15 19.96
C PHE A 23 0.79 -3.02 20.10
N PRO A 24 0.10 -3.02 21.26
CA PRO A 24 -1.04 -3.91 21.51
C PRO A 24 -2.18 -3.71 20.50
N GLU A 25 -2.35 -2.50 19.97
CA GLU A 25 -3.37 -2.14 18.99
C GLU A 25 -3.21 -2.93 17.69
N ILE A 26 -1.98 -3.15 17.23
CA ILE A 26 -1.70 -3.94 16.02
C ILE A 26 -2.17 -5.39 16.19
N PHE A 27 -1.96 -5.97 17.38
CA PHE A 27 -2.34 -7.35 17.66
C PHE A 27 -3.81 -7.51 18.02
N ALA A 28 -4.45 -6.47 18.55
CA ALA A 28 -5.89 -6.42 18.80
C ALA A 28 -6.70 -6.14 17.51
N GLN A 29 -6.11 -5.40 16.56
CA GLN A 29 -6.75 -4.97 15.31
C GLN A 29 -5.87 -5.33 14.08
N PRO A 30 -5.56 -6.62 13.87
CA PRO A 30 -4.64 -7.04 12.82
C PRO A 30 -5.15 -6.72 11.42
N ASP A 31 -6.46 -6.79 11.17
CA ASP A 31 -7.06 -6.44 9.89
C ASP A 31 -6.92 -4.94 9.57
N ALA A 32 -6.95 -4.07 10.60
CA ALA A 32 -6.76 -2.63 10.43
C ALA A 32 -5.30 -2.30 10.10
N PHE A 33 -4.34 -2.92 10.80
CA PHE A 33 -2.92 -2.82 10.43
C PHE A 33 -2.67 -3.34 9.02
N ALA A 34 -3.18 -4.52 8.69
CA ALA A 34 -3.03 -5.15 7.38
C ALA A 34 -3.61 -4.30 6.25
N LEU A 35 -4.72 -3.60 6.49
CA LEU A 35 -5.29 -2.64 5.53
C LEU A 35 -4.45 -1.36 5.46
N GLY A 36 -3.96 -0.87 6.60
CA GLY A 36 -3.09 0.31 6.68
C GLY A 36 -1.81 0.15 5.88
N LEU A 37 -1.27 -1.06 5.72
CA LEU A 37 -0.11 -1.35 4.88
C LEU A 37 -0.30 -0.98 3.40
N HIS A 38 -1.53 -0.66 2.96
CA HIS A 38 -1.82 -0.14 1.62
C HIS A 38 -2.13 1.36 1.63
N GLY A 39 -1.84 2.05 2.73
CA GLY A 39 -1.94 3.50 2.88
C GLY A 39 -3.20 4.11 2.25
N PRO A 40 -3.06 5.17 1.44
CA PRO A 40 -4.19 5.81 0.76
C PRO A 40 -4.65 5.04 -0.49
N ASP A 41 -3.96 3.98 -0.90
CA ASP A 41 -4.22 3.29 -2.17
C ASP A 41 -5.53 2.55 -2.22
N VAL A 42 -6.05 2.17 -1.05
CA VAL A 42 -7.40 1.64 -0.93
C VAL A 42 -8.41 2.56 -1.62
N LEU A 43 -8.20 3.88 -1.59
CA LEU A 43 -9.09 4.88 -2.19
C LEU A 43 -9.11 4.82 -3.72
N PHE A 44 -8.02 4.38 -4.37
CA PHE A 44 -7.97 4.19 -5.83
C PHE A 44 -8.92 3.09 -6.31
N TYR A 45 -9.30 2.17 -5.42
CA TYR A 45 -10.26 1.11 -5.72
C TYR A 45 -11.72 1.56 -5.56
N TYR A 46 -12.01 2.79 -5.14
CA TYR A 46 -13.35 3.32 -5.24
C TYR A 46 -13.66 3.69 -6.70
N ARG A 47 -14.50 2.87 -7.36
CA ARG A 47 -14.90 3.05 -8.78
C ARG A 47 -13.68 3.23 -9.73
N PRO A 48 -12.73 2.28 -9.78
CA PRO A 48 -11.40 2.46 -10.38
C PRO A 48 -11.39 2.70 -11.90
N LEU A 49 -12.52 2.48 -12.58
CA LEU A 49 -12.64 2.69 -14.02
C LEU A 49 -13.01 4.14 -14.38
N GLN A 50 -13.35 4.99 -13.39
CA GLN A 50 -13.84 6.35 -13.59
C GLN A 50 -13.14 7.32 -12.63
N LYS A 51 -12.90 8.56 -13.09
CA LYS A 51 -12.44 9.64 -12.20
C LYS A 51 -13.51 9.92 -11.16
N ASN A 52 -13.10 10.13 -9.91
CA ASN A 52 -14.01 10.43 -8.83
C ASN A 52 -13.29 11.11 -7.64
N PRO A 53 -14.02 11.84 -6.79
CA PRO A 53 -13.42 12.57 -5.68
C PRO A 53 -12.70 11.71 -4.63
N VAL A 54 -13.02 10.41 -4.54
CA VAL A 54 -12.39 9.50 -3.57
C VAL A 54 -10.99 9.11 -4.03
N SER A 55 -10.84 8.75 -5.31
CA SER A 55 -9.51 8.49 -5.88
C SER A 55 -8.66 9.75 -5.94
N ASP A 56 -9.28 10.91 -6.21
CA ASP A 56 -8.56 12.20 -6.24
C ASP A 56 -8.00 12.55 -4.86
N LYS A 57 -8.71 12.18 -3.79
CA LYS A 57 -8.20 12.29 -2.41
C LYS A 57 -6.98 11.41 -2.16
N GLY A 58 -6.98 10.18 -2.70
CA GLY A 58 -5.81 9.32 -2.67
C GLY A 58 -4.60 9.95 -3.37
N ASN A 59 -4.80 10.53 -4.57
CA ASN A 59 -3.73 11.22 -5.30
C ASN A 59 -3.18 12.40 -4.50
N ALA A 60 -4.06 13.24 -3.94
CA ALA A 60 -3.65 14.37 -3.11
C ALA A 60 -2.83 13.96 -1.88
N MET A 61 -3.11 12.77 -1.30
CA MET A 61 -2.32 12.23 -0.19
C MET A 61 -0.92 11.79 -0.63
N HIS A 62 -0.73 11.33 -1.88
CA HIS A 62 0.60 10.99 -2.41
C HIS A 62 1.43 12.22 -2.77
N GLU A 63 0.78 13.28 -3.28
CA GLU A 63 1.45 14.50 -3.71
C GLU A 63 1.87 15.39 -2.54
N ALA A 64 1.08 15.38 -1.46
CA ALA A 64 1.30 16.21 -0.28
C ALA A 64 2.33 15.62 0.70
N SER A 65 2.84 16.49 1.56
CA SER A 65 3.52 16.09 2.80
C SER A 65 2.62 15.19 3.65
N ALA A 66 3.18 14.15 4.27
CA ALA A 66 2.41 13.23 5.12
C ALA A 66 2.08 13.82 6.51
N ALA A 67 2.83 14.82 6.98
CA ALA A 67 2.71 15.37 8.33
C ALA A 67 1.33 15.98 8.63
N PRO A 68 0.72 16.79 7.73
CA PRO A 68 -0.65 17.27 7.92
C PRO A 68 -1.67 16.14 8.07
N PHE A 69 -1.49 15.03 7.34
CA PHE A 69 -2.37 13.86 7.44
C PHE A 69 -2.26 13.19 8.82
N PHE A 70 -1.05 12.87 9.29
CA PHE A 70 -0.86 12.22 10.60
C PHE A 70 -1.26 13.14 11.76
N THR A 71 -1.01 14.44 11.66
CA THR A 71 -1.43 15.43 12.67
C THR A 71 -2.95 15.47 12.80
N ARG A 72 -3.65 15.61 11.67
CA ARG A 72 -5.12 15.57 11.66
C ARG A 72 -5.65 14.24 12.18
N ALA A 73 -5.03 13.13 11.80
CA ALA A 73 -5.45 11.80 12.22
C ALA A 73 -5.35 11.63 13.75
N ARG A 74 -4.27 12.09 14.37
CA ARG A 74 -4.12 12.10 15.84
C ARG A 74 -5.29 12.80 16.52
N ASP A 75 -5.69 13.96 16.02
CA ASP A 75 -6.74 14.75 16.66
C ASP A 75 -8.14 14.11 16.46
N ILE A 76 -8.38 13.46 15.31
CA ILE A 76 -9.62 12.73 15.04
C ILE A 76 -9.78 11.51 15.96
N ILE A 77 -8.69 10.79 16.26
CA ILE A 77 -8.79 9.49 16.92
C ILE A 77 -8.84 9.56 18.44
N LYS A 78 -8.45 10.69 19.06
CA LYS A 78 -8.32 10.86 20.52
C LYS A 78 -9.58 10.53 21.34
N ASN A 79 -10.77 10.54 20.73
CA ASN A 79 -12.04 10.31 21.44
C ASN A 79 -13.00 9.40 20.66
N THR A 80 -12.50 8.60 19.72
CA THR A 80 -13.35 7.69 18.96
C THR A 80 -13.39 6.30 19.60
N PRO A 81 -14.55 5.62 19.68
CA PRO A 81 -14.61 4.23 20.12
C PRO A 81 -13.77 3.29 19.25
N GLN A 82 -13.37 3.73 18.05
CA GLN A 82 -12.51 2.98 17.12
C GLN A 82 -11.03 3.36 17.24
N GLU A 83 -10.59 3.98 18.34
CA GLU A 83 -9.21 4.47 18.48
C GLU A 83 -8.18 3.37 18.20
N GLN A 84 -8.35 2.17 18.78
CA GLN A 84 -7.41 1.06 18.56
C GLN A 84 -7.30 0.67 17.07
N ALA A 85 -8.44 0.62 16.37
CA ALA A 85 -8.45 0.28 14.95
C ALA A 85 -7.80 1.39 14.10
N CYS A 86 -8.04 2.65 14.45
CA CYS A 86 -7.42 3.78 13.76
C CYS A 86 -5.90 3.84 14.02
N ARG A 87 -5.45 3.58 15.25
CA ARG A 87 -4.02 3.49 15.60
C ARG A 87 -3.35 2.36 14.82
N ALA A 88 -3.93 1.17 14.82
CA ALA A 88 -3.42 0.04 14.02
C ALA A 88 -3.34 0.36 12.52
N TYR A 89 -4.39 0.99 11.97
CA TYR A 89 -4.40 1.46 10.59
C TYR A 89 -3.29 2.50 10.30
N LEU A 90 -3.09 3.48 11.17
CA LEU A 90 -2.03 4.48 11.04
C LEU A 90 -0.62 3.87 11.14
N TYR A 91 -0.43 2.85 11.98
CA TYR A 91 0.83 2.10 12.02
C TYR A 91 1.08 1.36 10.71
N GLY A 92 0.06 0.75 10.10
CA GLY A 92 0.20 0.19 8.76
C GLY A 92 0.51 1.28 7.73
N PHE A 93 -0.17 2.43 7.82
CA PHE A 93 -0.04 3.55 6.88
C PHE A 93 1.38 4.13 6.89
N VAL A 94 2.01 4.29 8.06
CA VAL A 94 3.38 4.80 8.11
C VAL A 94 4.39 3.79 7.55
N CYS A 95 4.13 2.49 7.67
CA CYS A 95 4.93 1.46 7.01
C CYS A 95 4.78 1.53 5.48
N HIS A 96 3.56 1.76 4.99
CA HIS A 96 3.30 1.99 3.57
C HIS A 96 4.10 3.21 3.06
N PHE A 97 3.92 4.37 3.71
CA PHE A 97 4.64 5.60 3.38
C PHE A 97 6.15 5.37 3.34
N CYS A 98 6.71 4.70 4.36
CA CYS A 98 8.14 4.43 4.43
C CYS A 98 8.63 3.57 3.26
N LEU A 99 7.92 2.48 2.94
CA LEU A 99 8.33 1.60 1.85
C LEU A 99 8.27 2.33 0.51
N ASP A 100 7.14 2.95 0.18
CA ASP A 100 6.97 3.66 -1.10
C ASP A 100 8.03 4.74 -1.26
N SER A 101 8.21 5.55 -0.22
CA SER A 101 9.11 6.68 -0.29
C SER A 101 10.60 6.32 -0.39
N VAL A 102 10.99 5.13 0.06
CA VAL A 102 12.34 4.58 -0.16
C VAL A 102 12.46 3.94 -1.55
N CYS A 103 11.38 3.40 -2.10
CA CYS A 103 11.38 2.74 -3.41
C CYS A 103 11.22 3.72 -4.60
N HIS A 104 10.45 4.80 -4.45
CA HIS A 104 10.03 5.69 -5.54
C HIS A 104 11.19 6.27 -6.37
N PRO A 105 12.30 6.75 -5.78
CA PRO A 105 13.44 7.21 -6.57
C PRO A 105 13.99 6.14 -7.53
N THR A 106 14.13 4.90 -7.05
CA THR A 106 14.55 3.76 -7.87
C THR A 106 13.47 3.33 -8.86
N VAL A 107 12.19 3.42 -8.50
CA VAL A 107 11.08 3.17 -9.44
C VAL A 107 11.14 4.16 -10.60
N ALA A 108 11.34 5.46 -10.33
CA ALA A 108 11.45 6.50 -11.35
C ALA A 108 12.65 6.26 -12.29
N GLU A 109 13.81 5.89 -11.74
CA GLU A 109 15.00 5.52 -12.52
C GLU A 109 14.71 4.33 -13.46
N LEU A 110 14.12 3.25 -12.93
CA LEU A 110 13.83 2.03 -13.69
C LEU A 110 12.73 2.25 -14.74
N MET A 111 11.75 3.11 -14.45
CA MET A 111 10.74 3.55 -15.42
C MET A 111 11.41 4.21 -16.63
N ALA A 112 12.33 5.15 -16.39
CA ALA A 112 13.07 5.84 -17.44
C ALA A 112 13.98 4.87 -18.22
N ARG A 113 14.76 4.06 -17.50
CA ARG A 113 15.73 3.11 -18.08
C ARG A 113 15.08 2.08 -19.00
N TYR A 114 13.92 1.55 -18.62
CA TYR A 114 13.25 0.47 -19.37
C TYR A 114 12.01 0.91 -20.13
N SER A 115 11.69 2.22 -20.14
CA SER A 115 10.45 2.75 -20.73
C SER A 115 9.19 2.04 -20.23
N LEU A 116 9.17 1.73 -18.94
CA LEU A 116 8.07 1.03 -18.27
C LEU A 116 7.14 2.01 -17.55
N THR A 117 5.90 1.59 -17.35
CA THR A 117 4.99 2.31 -16.45
C THR A 117 5.37 2.01 -15.00
N HIS A 118 5.00 2.92 -14.09
CA HIS A 118 5.13 2.73 -12.64
C HIS A 118 4.62 1.36 -12.21
N THR A 119 3.40 1.03 -12.62
CA THR A 119 2.74 -0.22 -12.30
C THR A 119 3.47 -1.45 -12.84
N ALA A 120 4.12 -1.35 -14.00
CA ALA A 120 4.89 -2.46 -14.56
C ALA A 120 6.17 -2.74 -13.76
N VAL A 121 6.84 -1.70 -13.26
CA VAL A 121 8.00 -1.82 -12.37
C VAL A 121 7.60 -2.47 -11.05
N GLU A 122 6.48 -2.06 -10.47
CA GLU A 122 5.96 -2.63 -9.22
C GLU A 122 5.47 -4.08 -9.38
N ALA A 123 4.83 -4.39 -10.50
CA ALA A 123 4.45 -5.75 -10.86
C ALA A 123 5.68 -6.67 -11.04
N ALA A 124 6.82 -6.12 -11.47
CA ALA A 124 8.07 -6.88 -11.56
C ALA A 124 8.62 -7.26 -10.18
N LEU A 125 8.64 -6.31 -9.22
CA LEU A 125 8.98 -6.62 -7.82
C LEU A 125 8.03 -7.68 -7.25
N GLU A 126 6.72 -7.51 -7.40
CA GLU A 126 5.73 -8.46 -6.89
C GLU A 126 5.96 -9.88 -7.42
N ARG A 127 6.20 -9.97 -8.73
CA ARG A 127 6.47 -11.23 -9.38
C ARG A 127 7.74 -11.86 -8.83
N SER A 128 8.80 -11.08 -8.62
CA SER A 128 10.06 -11.57 -8.05
C SER A 128 9.84 -12.16 -6.65
N MET A 129 9.14 -11.43 -5.77
CA MET A 129 8.84 -11.88 -4.41
C MET A 129 7.98 -13.14 -4.39
N LEU A 130 6.93 -13.21 -5.22
CA LEU A 130 6.08 -14.39 -5.31
C LEU A 130 6.87 -15.63 -5.75
N LEU A 131 7.77 -15.47 -6.73
CA LEU A 131 8.60 -16.59 -7.18
C LEU A 131 9.61 -17.03 -6.14
N ALA A 132 10.22 -16.08 -5.40
CA ALA A 132 11.12 -16.38 -4.29
C ALA A 132 10.41 -17.21 -3.19
N ASP A 133 9.12 -16.95 -2.98
CA ASP A 133 8.28 -17.69 -2.03
C ASP A 133 7.64 -18.97 -2.62
N GLY A 134 7.99 -19.35 -3.85
CA GLY A 134 7.43 -20.54 -4.52
C GLY A 134 5.96 -20.41 -4.93
N VAL A 135 5.42 -19.19 -4.96
CA VAL A 135 4.03 -18.89 -5.29
C VAL A 135 3.90 -18.51 -6.76
N SER A 136 2.94 -19.14 -7.46
CA SER A 136 2.66 -18.83 -8.86
C SER A 136 2.11 -17.39 -9.04
N PRO A 137 2.78 -16.51 -9.80
CA PRO A 137 2.35 -15.11 -9.96
C PRO A 137 0.94 -14.93 -10.54
N THR A 138 0.51 -15.83 -11.42
CA THR A 138 -0.81 -15.75 -12.07
C THR A 138 -1.94 -16.32 -11.22
N ARG A 139 -1.61 -17.09 -10.17
CA ARG A 139 -2.58 -17.79 -9.31
C ARG A 139 -2.61 -17.26 -7.87
N ALA A 140 -1.63 -16.45 -7.47
CA ALA A 140 -1.51 -15.88 -6.14
C ALA A 140 -2.75 -15.09 -5.73
N LYS A 141 -3.27 -15.34 -4.52
CA LYS A 141 -4.40 -14.57 -3.97
C LYS A 141 -3.87 -13.40 -3.13
N LEU A 142 -3.58 -12.28 -3.80
CA LEU A 142 -2.79 -11.19 -3.21
C LEU A 142 -3.52 -10.42 -2.10
N ALA A 143 -4.83 -10.25 -2.21
CA ALA A 143 -5.61 -9.34 -1.35
C ALA A 143 -6.44 -10.06 -0.27
N THR A 144 -6.07 -11.29 0.12
CA THR A 144 -6.88 -12.07 1.09
C THR A 144 -6.89 -11.49 2.49
N HIS A 145 -5.82 -10.78 2.89
CA HIS A 145 -5.69 -10.09 4.18
C HIS A 145 -6.48 -8.78 4.28
N ILE A 146 -6.99 -8.26 3.17
CA ILE A 146 -7.71 -6.98 3.15
C ILE A 146 -9.15 -7.22 3.53
N GLN A 147 -9.58 -6.95 4.76
CA GLN A 147 -10.94 -7.24 5.23
C GLN A 147 -11.80 -5.99 5.37
N ALA A 148 -13.09 -6.09 5.02
CA ALA A 148 -14.07 -5.01 5.16
C ALA A 148 -14.94 -5.21 6.42
N THR A 149 -14.30 -5.16 7.60
CA THR A 149 -14.97 -5.24 8.91
C THR A 149 -15.49 -3.87 9.33
N SER A 150 -16.27 -3.80 10.42
CA SER A 150 -16.72 -2.53 11.00
C SER A 150 -15.53 -1.61 11.34
N GLU A 151 -14.48 -2.20 11.90
CA GLU A 151 -13.28 -1.51 12.39
C GLU A 151 -12.45 -0.96 11.23
N THR A 152 -12.21 -1.76 10.19
CA THR A 152 -11.44 -1.31 9.01
C THR A 152 -12.18 -0.24 8.21
N ILE A 153 -13.51 -0.36 8.08
CA ILE A 153 -14.36 0.65 7.45
C ILE A 153 -14.30 1.97 8.23
N ALA A 154 -14.43 1.90 9.57
CA ALA A 154 -14.37 3.08 10.42
C ALA A 154 -12.99 3.74 10.37
N ALA A 155 -11.90 2.96 10.44
CA ALA A 155 -10.53 3.48 10.38
C ALA A 155 -10.28 4.26 9.08
N VAL A 156 -10.58 3.67 7.92
CA VAL A 156 -10.45 4.37 6.62
C VAL A 156 -11.38 5.58 6.55
N SER A 157 -12.62 5.45 7.01
CA SER A 157 -13.59 6.55 6.96
C SER A 157 -13.14 7.76 7.77
N LEU A 158 -12.71 7.54 9.01
CA LEU A 158 -12.28 8.60 9.94
C LEU A 158 -10.95 9.20 9.50
N VAL A 159 -9.93 8.37 9.29
CA VAL A 159 -8.56 8.82 9.02
C VAL A 159 -8.44 9.42 7.63
N CYS A 160 -9.01 8.77 6.61
CA CYS A 160 -8.98 9.28 5.25
C CYS A 160 -10.12 10.27 4.96
N GLY A 161 -11.02 10.56 5.91
CA GLY A 161 -12.12 11.51 5.78
C GLY A 161 -13.05 11.23 4.59
N VAL A 162 -13.43 9.96 4.41
CA VAL A 162 -14.42 9.52 3.41
C VAL A 162 -15.62 8.93 4.13
N THR A 163 -16.77 8.81 3.48
CA THR A 163 -17.95 8.21 4.13
C THR A 163 -17.73 6.71 4.39
N PRO A 164 -18.38 6.10 5.40
CA PRO A 164 -18.29 4.67 5.65
C PRO A 164 -18.70 3.82 4.44
N ALA A 165 -19.68 4.28 3.65
CA ALA A 165 -20.11 3.62 2.43
C ALA A 165 -19.01 3.64 1.34
N GLN A 166 -18.31 4.77 1.19
CA GLN A 166 -17.16 4.89 0.28
C GLN A 166 -16.01 3.99 0.73
N ALA A 167 -15.64 4.02 2.01
CA ALA A 167 -14.60 3.15 2.58
C ALA A 167 -14.92 1.67 2.35
N LYS A 168 -16.13 1.22 2.72
CA LYS A 168 -16.60 -0.16 2.50
C LYS A 168 -16.52 -0.57 1.04
N LYS A 169 -16.95 0.31 0.13
CA LYS A 169 -16.89 0.04 -1.31
C LYS A 169 -15.45 -0.06 -1.80
N ALA A 170 -14.57 0.84 -1.36
CA ALA A 170 -13.16 0.87 -1.72
C ALA A 170 -12.44 -0.43 -1.31
N ILE A 171 -12.56 -0.83 -0.03
CA ILE A 171 -11.96 -2.06 0.52
C ILE A 171 -12.46 -3.31 -0.23
N ARG A 172 -13.78 -3.43 -0.44
CA ARG A 172 -14.35 -4.57 -1.18
C ARG A 172 -13.90 -4.61 -2.63
N SER A 173 -13.81 -3.44 -3.26
CA SER A 173 -13.35 -3.32 -4.65
C SER A 173 -11.88 -3.69 -4.77
N MET A 174 -11.03 -3.34 -3.80
CA MET A 174 -9.63 -3.75 -3.77
C MET A 174 -9.51 -5.28 -3.84
N ARG A 175 -10.18 -6.01 -2.93
CA ARG A 175 -10.22 -7.48 -2.97
C ARG A 175 -10.72 -8.01 -4.32
N PHE A 176 -11.82 -7.45 -4.83
CA PHE A 176 -12.47 -7.91 -6.05
C PHE A 176 -11.59 -7.72 -7.28
N TYR A 177 -11.07 -6.51 -7.51
CA TYR A 177 -10.29 -6.19 -8.69
C TYR A 177 -8.91 -6.86 -8.67
N SER A 178 -8.25 -6.98 -7.51
CA SER A 178 -7.00 -7.74 -7.41
C SER A 178 -7.21 -9.21 -7.79
N GLY A 179 -8.33 -9.82 -7.37
CA GLY A 179 -8.70 -11.18 -7.80
C GLY A 179 -9.10 -11.28 -9.28
N LEU A 180 -9.80 -10.27 -9.81
CA LEU A 180 -10.18 -10.20 -11.22
C LEU A 180 -8.95 -10.16 -12.13
N LEU A 181 -8.00 -9.29 -11.82
CA LEU A 181 -6.78 -9.04 -12.60
C LEU A 181 -5.78 -10.19 -12.58
N ARG A 182 -5.90 -11.13 -11.63
CA ARG A 182 -5.10 -12.37 -11.65
C ARG A 182 -5.36 -13.24 -12.85
N ALA A 183 -6.64 -13.43 -13.17
CA ALA A 183 -7.07 -14.08 -14.40
C ALA A 183 -6.19 -15.32 -14.75
N ALA A 184 -6.08 -16.26 -13.81
CA ALA A 184 -5.26 -17.47 -13.97
C ALA A 184 -5.67 -18.32 -15.18
N ASN A 185 -6.96 -18.30 -15.53
CA ASN A 185 -7.49 -18.96 -16.72
C ASN A 185 -7.14 -18.14 -17.98
N PRO A 186 -6.50 -18.74 -19.01
CA PRO A 186 -6.11 -18.04 -20.24
C PRO A 186 -7.26 -17.34 -20.98
N VAL A 187 -8.45 -17.95 -21.00
CA VAL A 187 -9.66 -17.40 -21.62
C VAL A 187 -10.12 -16.15 -20.86
N LYS A 188 -10.24 -16.24 -19.53
CA LYS A 188 -10.55 -15.07 -18.69
C LYS A 188 -9.52 -13.96 -18.91
N ARG A 189 -8.23 -14.32 -18.98
CA ARG A 189 -7.14 -13.36 -19.20
C ARG A 189 -7.25 -12.65 -20.54
N PHE A 190 -7.57 -13.39 -21.61
CA PHE A 190 -7.80 -12.81 -22.94
C PHE A 190 -8.90 -11.75 -22.91
N PHE A 191 -10.07 -12.07 -22.34
CA PHE A 191 -11.19 -11.13 -22.25
C PHE A 191 -10.88 -9.91 -21.37
N VAL A 192 -10.28 -10.12 -20.18
CA VAL A 192 -9.91 -9.00 -19.29
C VAL A 192 -8.91 -8.06 -19.98
N ARG A 193 -7.89 -8.61 -20.65
CA ARG A 193 -6.91 -7.80 -21.40
C ARG A 193 -7.56 -7.05 -22.56
N GLY A 194 -8.45 -7.71 -23.31
CA GLY A 194 -9.20 -7.08 -24.40
C GLY A 194 -10.03 -5.89 -23.91
N ALA A 195 -10.82 -6.10 -22.85
CA ALA A 195 -11.65 -5.05 -22.26
C ALA A 195 -10.82 -3.85 -21.75
N LEU A 196 -9.71 -4.09 -21.05
CA LEU A 196 -8.84 -3.01 -20.54
C LEU A 196 -8.15 -2.23 -21.66
N ARG A 197 -7.75 -2.90 -22.75
CA ARG A 197 -7.17 -2.25 -23.94
C ARG A 197 -8.20 -1.35 -24.62
N LEU A 198 -9.42 -1.84 -24.84
CA LEU A 198 -10.52 -1.06 -25.42
C LEU A 198 -10.91 0.14 -24.54
N ALA A 199 -10.84 -0.02 -23.22
CA ALA A 199 -11.09 1.07 -22.26
C ALA A 199 -9.89 2.01 -22.05
N HIS A 200 -8.79 1.84 -22.80
CA HIS A 200 -7.54 2.60 -22.66
C HIS A 200 -6.97 2.64 -21.23
N LYS A 201 -7.16 1.56 -20.45
CA LYS A 201 -6.69 1.46 -19.05
C LYS A 201 -5.32 0.78 -18.93
N LYS A 202 -4.28 1.40 -19.52
CA LYS A 202 -2.91 0.84 -19.54
C LYS A 202 -2.35 0.54 -18.14
N SER A 203 -2.45 1.49 -17.20
CA SER A 203 -1.95 1.27 -15.83
C SER A 203 -2.62 0.06 -15.14
N ILE A 204 -3.93 -0.11 -15.28
CA ILE A 204 -4.66 -1.28 -14.72
C ILE A 204 -4.27 -2.57 -15.44
N LEU A 205 -4.04 -2.51 -16.76
CA LEU A 205 -3.54 -3.64 -17.54
C LEU A 205 -2.16 -4.11 -17.05
N ASP A 206 -1.29 -3.17 -16.69
CA ASP A 206 0.08 -3.44 -16.23
C ASP A 206 0.12 -4.04 -14.80
N MET A 207 -0.97 -3.90 -14.02
CA MET A 207 -1.15 -4.66 -12.76
C MET A 207 -1.29 -6.17 -12.98
N MET A 208 -1.49 -6.62 -14.23
CA MET A 208 -1.62 -8.04 -14.55
C MET A 208 -0.27 -8.76 -14.56
N LEU A 209 0.08 -9.43 -13.46
CA LEU A 209 1.29 -10.26 -13.37
C LEU A 209 1.39 -11.20 -14.58
N LEU A 210 2.51 -11.08 -15.30
CA LEU A 210 2.75 -11.79 -16.55
C LEU A 210 3.28 -13.22 -16.26
N PRO A 211 2.84 -14.25 -17.01
CA PRO A 211 3.38 -15.61 -16.88
C PRO A 211 4.90 -15.63 -17.15
N THR A 212 5.30 -15.01 -18.25
CA THR A 212 6.69 -14.82 -18.66
C THR A 212 7.08 -13.36 -18.46
N ALA A 213 8.28 -13.14 -17.94
CA ALA A 213 8.80 -11.81 -17.68
C ALA A 213 9.76 -11.36 -18.79
N SER A 214 9.86 -10.05 -18.97
CA SER A 214 10.96 -9.44 -19.73
C SER A 214 12.29 -9.69 -18.99
N PRO A 215 13.44 -9.81 -19.69
CA PRO A 215 14.76 -9.87 -19.05
C PRO A 215 15.01 -8.74 -18.02
N SER A 216 14.44 -7.56 -18.24
CA SER A 216 14.55 -6.41 -17.33
C SER A 216 13.92 -6.63 -15.94
N TYR A 217 13.00 -7.59 -15.79
CA TYR A 217 12.30 -7.82 -14.52
C TYR A 217 13.23 -8.40 -13.44
N ALA A 218 14.31 -9.10 -13.83
CA ALA A 218 15.29 -9.59 -12.87
C ALA A 218 16.04 -8.43 -12.22
N ASP A 219 16.58 -7.51 -13.01
CA ASP A 219 17.26 -6.28 -12.55
C ASP A 219 16.31 -5.43 -11.67
N ILE A 220 15.08 -5.18 -12.15
CA ILE A 220 14.07 -4.46 -11.38
C ILE A 220 13.78 -5.13 -10.03
N GLY A 221 13.60 -6.46 -10.04
CA GLY A 221 13.31 -7.23 -8.85
C GLY A 221 14.45 -7.16 -7.82
N GLU A 222 15.70 -7.23 -8.27
CA GLU A 222 16.88 -7.11 -7.42
C GLU A 222 17.01 -5.70 -6.82
N ALA A 223 16.99 -4.67 -7.67
CA ALA A 223 17.12 -3.27 -7.25
C ALA A 223 16.07 -2.88 -6.20
N LEU A 224 14.81 -3.26 -6.41
CA LEU A 224 13.73 -2.94 -5.47
C LEU A 224 13.74 -3.83 -4.22
N SER A 225 14.29 -5.05 -4.29
CA SER A 225 14.45 -5.89 -3.09
C SER A 225 15.50 -5.31 -2.12
N LEU A 226 16.53 -4.64 -2.65
CA LEU A 226 17.50 -3.91 -1.83
C LEU A 226 16.83 -2.72 -1.12
N LYS A 227 16.03 -1.92 -1.85
CA LYS A 227 15.26 -0.81 -1.26
C LYS A 227 14.24 -1.28 -0.23
N PHE A 228 13.55 -2.39 -0.50
CA PHE A 228 12.65 -3.04 0.47
C PHE A 228 13.36 -3.35 1.79
N THR A 229 14.56 -3.95 1.71
CA THR A 229 15.34 -4.32 2.89
C THR A 229 15.83 -3.07 3.64
N ALA A 230 16.30 -2.05 2.91
CA ALA A 230 16.75 -0.79 3.48
C ALA A 230 15.63 0.01 4.18
N ALA A 231 14.37 -0.17 3.76
CA ALA A 231 13.22 0.49 4.37
C ALA A 231 12.83 -0.09 5.75
N LEU A 232 13.19 -1.36 6.05
CA LEU A 232 12.79 -2.02 7.30
C LEU A 232 13.22 -1.26 8.59
N PRO A 233 14.51 -0.91 8.78
CA PRO A 233 14.93 -0.15 9.96
C PRO A 233 14.31 1.25 10.02
N LYS A 234 14.12 1.92 8.87
CA LYS A 234 13.49 3.24 8.78
C LYS A 234 12.02 3.19 9.21
N ALA A 235 11.27 2.19 8.72
CA ALA A 235 9.87 1.99 9.10
C ALA A 235 9.72 1.69 10.59
N LYS A 236 10.65 0.92 11.19
CA LYS A 236 10.67 0.68 12.63
C LYS A 236 10.88 1.97 13.43
N ALA A 237 11.79 2.84 12.99
CA ALA A 237 12.02 4.13 13.63
C ALA A 237 10.76 5.02 13.54
N LEU A 238 10.16 5.14 12.35
CA LEU A 238 8.93 5.90 12.14
C LEU A 238 7.74 5.38 12.95
N LEU A 239 7.62 4.05 13.11
CA LEU A 239 6.58 3.46 13.97
C LEU A 239 6.73 3.85 15.44
N LEU A 240 7.96 3.85 15.95
CA LEU A 240 8.26 4.24 17.32
C LEU A 240 7.94 5.71 17.54
N ASN A 241 8.39 6.58 16.65
CA ASN A 241 8.06 8.01 16.73
C ASN A 241 6.56 8.25 16.57
N LEU A 242 5.89 7.62 15.59
CA LEU A 242 4.45 7.80 15.39
C LEU A 242 3.67 7.38 16.65
N ARG A 243 4.06 6.30 17.33
CA ARG A 243 3.45 5.93 18.61
C ARG A 243 3.61 7.05 19.64
N ALA A 244 4.83 7.52 19.87
CA ALA A 244 5.11 8.61 20.81
C ALA A 244 4.35 9.90 20.46
N PHE A 245 4.24 10.21 19.17
CA PHE A 245 3.44 11.35 18.68
C PHE A 245 1.94 11.19 18.95
N LEU A 246 1.38 9.99 18.72
CA LEU A 246 -0.03 9.70 19.00
C LEU A 246 -0.33 9.76 20.51
N ASP A 247 0.64 9.37 21.34
CA ASP A 247 0.58 9.46 22.81
C ASP A 247 0.85 10.89 23.32
N GLY A 248 1.26 11.81 22.43
CA GLY A 248 1.54 13.21 22.77
C GLY A 248 2.85 13.43 23.52
N THR A 249 3.77 12.46 23.51
CA THR A 249 5.05 12.52 24.21
C THR A 249 6.19 13.06 23.35
N GLU A 250 6.08 12.99 22.02
CA GLU A 250 7.09 13.47 21.08
C GLU A 250 6.46 14.26 19.91
N ALA A 251 7.28 15.06 19.23
CA ALA A 251 6.93 15.66 17.96
C ALA A 251 6.93 14.61 16.82
N LEU A 252 6.16 14.88 15.77
CA LEU A 252 6.13 14.01 14.59
C LEU A 252 7.48 14.07 13.86
N ASP A 253 7.96 12.91 13.42
CA ASP A 253 9.23 12.77 12.70
C ASP A 253 9.29 13.69 11.46
N GLY A 254 10.42 14.38 11.31
CA GLY A 254 10.67 15.29 10.19
C GLY A 254 10.56 14.62 8.82
N ARG A 255 10.81 13.31 8.73
CA ARG A 255 10.65 12.52 7.50
C ARG A 255 9.23 12.56 6.95
N LEU A 256 8.22 12.68 7.81
CA LEU A 256 6.82 12.79 7.40
C LEU A 256 6.48 14.19 6.89
N SER A 257 7.38 15.17 7.03
CA SER A 257 7.19 16.51 6.48
C SER A 257 7.40 16.57 4.96
N THR A 258 7.81 15.48 4.33
CA THR A 258 7.95 15.38 2.88
C THR A 258 6.94 14.40 2.27
N ASN A 259 6.91 14.30 0.94
CA ASN A 259 6.01 13.41 0.20
C ASN A 259 6.69 12.07 -0.14
N TYR A 260 6.01 11.27 -0.96
CA TYR A 260 6.47 9.95 -1.40
C TYR A 260 7.66 9.98 -2.38
N GLU A 261 7.99 11.12 -2.98
CA GLU A 261 9.03 11.23 -4.02
C GLU A 261 10.40 11.67 -3.49
N SER A 262 10.49 11.99 -2.21
CA SER A 262 11.71 12.52 -1.59
C SER A 262 12.39 11.45 -0.76
N GLU A 263 13.65 11.14 -1.08
CA GLU A 263 14.51 10.38 -0.17
C GLU A 263 14.97 11.32 0.96
N GLU A 264 15.20 10.75 2.13
CA GLU A 264 15.74 11.45 3.29
C GLU A 264 17.10 12.06 2.88
N GLN A 265 17.19 13.40 2.78
CA GLN A 265 18.48 14.07 2.68
C GLN A 265 19.14 13.89 4.06
N LEU A 266 20.02 12.89 4.16
CA LEU A 266 20.91 12.69 5.31
C LEU A 266 21.83 13.90 5.49
#